data_AF-A0A8H4QW21-F1
#
_entry.id   AF-A0A8H4QW21-F1
#
_cell.length_a   1.000
_cell.length_b   1.000
_cell.length_c   1.000
_cell.angle_alpha   90.00
_cell.angle_beta   90.00
_cell.angle_gamma   90.00
#
_symmetry.space_group_name_H-M   'P 1'
#
loop_
_entity.id
_entity.type
_entity.pdbx_description
1 polymer ?
#
loop_
_entity_poly.entity_id
_entity_poly.type
_entity_poly.pdbx_seq_one_letter_code
_entity_poly.pdbx_strand_id
1 'polypeptide(L)'
;MSHSAFSLSLMSPSTPRIPPYFLNTDHRQRVLAQLRSKHTGLEKYIYLNGLKERDPNLFYEVLLGNMLEIIPILYTPTVGDACSNYSHIWRRPEGLYVTIENKGHIRQVLRTWHAGPAARIAVVTDGSRILGLGDLGANGLPIAIGKLDLYIGGAGIKPSTTLPICLDLGTNTEKFITDPLYLGIRRKRPDTAEMDEFMNEFMEAMKDVFPQLVVQFEDFSTDNAFRYLDMFRTKNRCFNDDIQGTGSVVLSGFLNAARLSSAAAGTPLSDQRILFFGAGSAGIGVAKQLMSFFTLLGLGEEEARGRIYTVDSKGLITADRKGLQEHKKYFARTDYDGPALTSLIDIIKYVKPTALLGLSTIRNAFSEEVVRLMASINTRPIIFPLSNPVSLCEVDYSDAVQWTNGSVIFASGSPYKAVEFEGKVYEPGQGNNMYIFPGIGMGAILSKARHITDSMVEQAAIALAGSLTEDELSSDLVYPRLTRIRDISAQIATAVIRAAQKDNVDENGLFRNLSDDALLEYVKAKQWQPTSTHSIPRL
;
A
#
# COMPACT_ATOMS: atom_id res chain seq x y z
N MET A 1 -44.08 28.19 -35.77
CA MET A 1 -44.46 29.13 -34.69
C MET A 1 -45.26 28.39 -33.65
N SER A 2 -44.65 28.10 -32.50
CA SER A 2 -45.34 27.95 -31.21
C SER A 2 -44.26 27.91 -30.13
N HIS A 3 -43.89 29.10 -29.64
CA HIS A 3 -43.10 29.26 -28.44
C HIS A 3 -43.91 28.73 -27.25
N SER A 4 -43.53 27.60 -26.66
CA SER A 4 -43.96 27.27 -25.30
C SER A 4 -42.94 27.86 -24.33
N ALA A 5 -43.29 29.00 -23.75
CA ALA A 5 -42.56 29.63 -22.67
C ALA A 5 -42.38 28.65 -21.51
N PHE A 6 -41.13 28.42 -21.12
CA PHE A 6 -40.83 27.77 -19.85
C PHE A 6 -41.35 28.63 -18.70
N SER A 7 -42.17 28.02 -17.85
CA SER A 7 -42.68 28.61 -16.61
C SER A 7 -41.52 28.97 -15.68
N LEU A 8 -41.29 30.28 -15.53
CA LEU A 8 -40.37 30.93 -14.60
C LEU A 8 -40.95 30.91 -13.17
N SER A 9 -41.16 29.72 -12.61
CA SER A 9 -41.74 29.57 -11.28
C SER A 9 -40.87 28.65 -10.42
N LEU A 10 -40.25 29.27 -9.40
CA LEU A 10 -39.34 28.71 -8.37
C LEU A 10 -37.83 28.74 -8.73
N MET A 11 -37.32 29.90 -9.16
CA MET A 11 -35.88 30.16 -9.11
C MET A 11 -35.43 30.39 -7.66
N SER A 12 -34.80 29.37 -7.09
CA SER A 12 -33.86 29.49 -5.98
C SER A 12 -32.89 30.66 -6.25
N PRO A 13 -32.62 31.60 -5.32
CA PRO A 13 -31.62 32.68 -5.54
C PRO A 13 -30.19 32.26 -5.95
N SER A 14 -29.90 30.96 -6.16
CA SER A 14 -28.67 30.41 -6.75
C SER A 14 -28.65 30.41 -8.28
N THR A 15 -29.81 30.50 -8.94
CA THR A 15 -29.92 30.14 -10.36
C THR A 15 -29.18 31.06 -11.35
N PRO A 16 -28.95 32.37 -11.12
CA PRO A 16 -28.29 33.19 -12.14
C PRO A 16 -26.76 32.97 -12.26
N ARG A 17 -26.13 32.19 -11.36
CA ARG A 17 -24.68 31.92 -11.38
C ARG A 17 -24.28 30.61 -12.08
N ILE A 18 -25.25 29.77 -12.44
CA ILE A 18 -25.01 28.50 -13.15
C ILE A 18 -25.48 28.67 -14.60
N PRO A 19 -24.70 28.23 -15.61
CA PRO A 19 -25.13 28.30 -17.00
C PRO A 19 -26.50 27.64 -17.21
N PRO A 20 -27.43 28.24 -17.99
CA PRO A 20 -28.82 27.78 -18.09
C PRO A 20 -28.99 26.39 -18.72
N TYR A 21 -27.94 25.84 -19.34
CA TYR A 21 -27.92 24.50 -19.95
C TYR A 21 -26.89 23.58 -19.29
N PHE A 22 -26.55 23.82 -18.02
CA PHE A 22 -25.62 22.97 -17.30
C PHE A 22 -26.30 21.68 -16.83
N LEU A 23 -25.92 20.55 -17.44
CA LEU A 23 -26.28 19.21 -16.97
C LEU A 23 -25.13 18.58 -16.17
N ASN A 24 -25.48 17.94 -15.04
CA ASN A 24 -24.50 17.27 -14.17
C ASN A 24 -23.86 16.05 -14.84
N THR A 25 -24.63 15.29 -15.63
CA THR A 25 -24.12 14.16 -16.42
C THR A 25 -23.02 14.58 -17.39
N ASP A 26 -23.20 15.74 -18.02
CA ASP A 26 -22.21 16.32 -18.93
C ASP A 26 -21.01 16.86 -18.17
N HIS A 27 -21.19 17.27 -16.90
CA HIS A 27 -20.09 17.80 -16.11
C HIS A 27 -19.02 16.75 -15.82
N ARG A 28 -19.41 15.50 -15.53
CA ARG A 28 -18.47 14.37 -15.40
C ARG A 28 -17.65 14.18 -16.67
N GLN A 29 -18.30 14.26 -17.83
CA GLN A 29 -17.62 14.15 -19.12
C GLN A 29 -16.69 15.33 -19.38
N ARG A 30 -17.08 16.56 -19.01
CA ARG A 30 -16.20 17.74 -19.09
C ARG A 30 -14.95 17.56 -18.24
N VAL A 31 -15.09 17.02 -17.03
CA VAL A 31 -13.94 16.73 -16.15
C VAL A 31 -13.00 15.72 -16.79
N LEU A 32 -13.52 14.62 -17.31
CA LEU A 32 -12.70 13.59 -17.98
C LEU A 32 -12.03 14.14 -19.25
N ALA A 33 -12.73 14.95 -20.04
CA ALA A 33 -12.16 15.58 -21.23
C ALA A 33 -10.99 16.51 -20.85
N GLN A 34 -11.14 17.32 -19.80
CA GLN A 34 -10.09 18.21 -19.30
C GLN A 34 -8.91 17.45 -18.68
N LEU A 35 -9.17 16.34 -17.99
CA LEU A 35 -8.12 15.45 -17.46
C LEU A 35 -7.32 14.84 -18.60
N ARG A 36 -8.00 14.30 -19.62
CA ARG A 36 -7.39 13.63 -20.77
C ARG A 36 -6.68 14.60 -21.72
N SER A 37 -7.02 15.88 -21.67
CA SER A 37 -6.29 16.91 -22.43
C SER A 37 -4.94 17.29 -21.81
N LYS A 38 -4.58 16.78 -20.62
CA LYS A 38 -3.28 17.02 -19.99
C LYS A 38 -2.23 16.03 -20.49
N HIS A 39 -1.02 16.50 -20.71
CA HIS A 39 0.02 15.71 -21.39
C HIS A 39 0.88 14.92 -20.40
N THR A 40 1.09 15.42 -19.19
CA THR A 40 1.93 14.76 -18.18
C THR A 40 1.12 14.23 -17.00
N GLY A 41 1.64 13.22 -16.30
CA GLY A 41 1.05 12.72 -15.05
C GLY A 41 0.92 13.83 -14.00
N LEU A 42 1.96 14.66 -13.85
CA LEU A 42 1.98 15.78 -12.90
C LEU A 42 0.87 16.82 -13.18
N GLU A 43 0.62 17.17 -14.44
CA GLU A 43 -0.48 18.07 -14.80
C GLU A 43 -1.86 17.46 -14.48
N LYS A 44 -2.02 16.16 -14.70
CA LYS A 44 -3.23 15.43 -14.33
C LYS A 44 -3.43 15.41 -12.82
N TYR A 45 -2.38 15.15 -12.05
CA TYR A 45 -2.39 15.20 -10.58
C TYR A 45 -2.84 16.58 -10.08
N ILE A 46 -2.21 17.64 -10.57
CA ILE A 46 -2.55 19.03 -10.20
C ILE A 46 -4.02 19.35 -10.55
N TYR A 47 -4.50 18.89 -11.71
CA TYR A 47 -5.89 19.08 -12.12
C TYR A 47 -6.86 18.36 -11.17
N LEU A 48 -6.57 17.11 -10.82
CA LEU A 48 -7.38 16.28 -9.94
C LEU A 48 -7.42 16.80 -8.51
N ASN A 49 -6.29 17.20 -7.91
CA ASN A 49 -6.30 17.84 -6.59
C ASN A 49 -7.08 19.15 -6.60
N GLY A 50 -6.96 19.93 -7.68
CA GLY A 50 -7.78 21.13 -7.86
C GLY A 50 -9.28 20.81 -7.91
N LEU A 51 -9.67 19.70 -8.54
CA LEU A 51 -11.07 19.24 -8.55
C LEU A 51 -11.51 18.81 -7.15
N LYS A 52 -10.70 18.00 -6.46
CA LYS A 52 -10.98 17.51 -5.09
C LYS A 52 -11.30 18.63 -4.12
N GLU A 53 -10.54 19.72 -4.18
CA GLU A 53 -10.76 20.91 -3.35
C GLU A 53 -12.06 21.64 -3.69
N ARG A 54 -12.40 21.77 -4.98
CA ARG A 54 -13.58 22.53 -5.42
C ARG A 54 -14.88 21.74 -5.26
N ASP A 55 -14.83 20.45 -5.55
CA ASP A 55 -15.98 19.56 -5.53
C ASP A 55 -15.52 18.13 -5.19
N PRO A 56 -15.40 17.80 -3.89
CA PRO A 56 -14.93 16.48 -3.47
C PRO A 56 -15.89 15.36 -3.89
N ASN A 57 -17.21 15.62 -3.96
CA ASN A 57 -18.17 14.60 -4.41
C ASN A 57 -17.93 14.25 -5.88
N LEU A 58 -17.77 15.24 -6.76
CA LEU A 58 -17.45 15.00 -8.17
C LEU A 58 -16.10 14.31 -8.35
N PHE A 59 -15.09 14.72 -7.58
CA PHE A 59 -13.79 14.06 -7.59
C PHE A 59 -13.91 12.57 -7.28
N TYR A 60 -14.59 12.22 -6.17
CA TYR A 60 -14.75 10.82 -5.79
C TYR A 60 -15.68 10.04 -6.72
N GLU A 61 -16.70 10.67 -7.31
CA GLU A 61 -17.53 10.04 -8.34
C GLU A 61 -16.69 9.70 -9.58
N VAL A 62 -15.84 10.63 -10.03
CA VAL A 62 -14.93 10.43 -11.17
C VAL A 62 -13.88 9.37 -10.85
N LEU A 63 -13.29 9.40 -9.65
CA LEU A 63 -12.36 8.37 -9.18
C LEU A 63 -12.99 6.97 -9.23
N LEU A 64 -14.15 6.79 -8.61
CA LEU A 64 -14.82 5.49 -8.51
C LEU A 64 -15.25 4.96 -9.89
N GLY A 65 -15.70 5.84 -10.79
CA GLY A 65 -16.08 5.46 -12.15
C GLY A 65 -14.89 5.15 -13.08
N ASN A 66 -13.66 5.52 -12.71
CA ASN A 66 -12.49 5.44 -13.59
C ASN A 66 -11.21 5.04 -12.84
N MET A 67 -11.33 4.13 -11.86
CA MET A 67 -10.25 3.76 -10.92
C MET A 67 -8.95 3.37 -11.63
N LEU A 68 -9.02 2.55 -12.68
CA LEU A 68 -7.83 2.10 -13.43
C LEU A 68 -7.07 3.25 -14.12
N GLU A 69 -7.77 4.32 -14.52
CA GLU A 69 -7.15 5.51 -15.14
C GLU A 69 -6.60 6.48 -14.08
N ILE A 70 -7.30 6.60 -12.94
CA ILE A 70 -7.05 7.67 -11.96
C ILE A 70 -6.11 7.25 -10.83
N ILE A 71 -6.16 6.01 -10.35
CA ILE A 71 -5.28 5.54 -9.28
C ILE A 71 -3.80 5.75 -9.63
N PRO A 72 -3.30 5.42 -10.84
CA PRO A 72 -1.89 5.66 -11.18
C PRO A 72 -1.48 7.14 -11.19
N ILE A 73 -2.45 8.06 -11.21
CA ILE A 73 -2.22 9.51 -11.15
C ILE A 73 -2.14 9.99 -9.69
N LEU A 74 -3.05 9.52 -8.83
CA LEU A 74 -3.12 9.88 -7.41
C LEU A 74 -2.13 9.08 -6.54
N TYR A 75 -1.66 7.95 -7.06
CA TYR A 75 -0.77 7.01 -6.42
C TYR A 75 0.47 6.76 -7.30
N THR A 76 1.18 5.66 -7.07
CA THR A 76 2.36 5.33 -7.85
C THR A 76 1.99 5.04 -9.32
N PRO A 77 2.78 5.54 -10.29
CA PRO A 77 4.04 6.27 -10.11
C PRO A 77 3.92 7.80 -9.93
N THR A 78 2.82 8.44 -10.38
CA THR A 78 2.75 9.91 -10.49
C THR A 78 2.82 10.65 -9.16
N VAL A 79 2.37 10.06 -8.05
CA VAL A 79 2.52 10.67 -6.72
C VAL A 79 3.99 10.92 -6.34
N GLY A 80 4.92 10.10 -6.86
CA GLY A 80 6.36 10.32 -6.67
C GLY A 80 6.86 11.59 -7.35
N ASP A 81 6.36 11.88 -8.56
CA ASP A 81 6.63 13.12 -9.28
C ASP A 81 6.02 14.32 -8.52
N ALA A 82 4.81 14.15 -7.99
CA ALA A 82 4.15 15.17 -7.19
C ALA A 82 4.95 15.47 -5.91
N CYS A 83 5.44 14.47 -5.20
CA CYS A 83 6.34 14.64 -4.06
C CYS A 83 7.62 15.37 -4.44
N SER A 84 8.32 14.93 -5.48
CA SER A 84 9.59 15.55 -5.89
C SER A 84 9.47 17.03 -6.27
N ASN A 85 8.27 17.46 -6.67
CA ASN A 85 7.97 18.84 -7.07
C ASN A 85 7.00 19.55 -6.11
N TYR A 86 6.69 18.98 -4.93
CA TYR A 86 5.52 19.40 -4.16
C TYR A 86 5.56 20.87 -3.75
N SER A 87 6.72 21.33 -3.30
CA SER A 87 6.97 22.74 -2.97
C SER A 87 6.68 23.71 -4.12
N HIS A 88 6.92 23.30 -5.36
CA HIS A 88 6.74 24.14 -6.56
C HIS A 88 5.31 24.09 -7.11
N ILE A 89 4.58 22.99 -6.86
CA ILE A 89 3.21 22.80 -7.34
C ILE A 89 2.15 23.11 -6.27
N TRP A 90 2.58 23.42 -5.04
CA TRP A 90 1.70 23.68 -3.91
C TRP A 90 0.74 24.85 -4.21
N ARG A 91 -0.51 24.69 -3.78
CA ARG A 91 -1.58 25.68 -4.03
C ARG A 91 -2.39 26.00 -2.79
N ARG A 92 -2.79 24.95 -2.07
CA ARG A 92 -3.71 25.04 -0.93
C ARG A 92 -3.34 24.00 0.14
N PRO A 93 -3.67 24.26 1.41
CA PRO A 93 -3.45 23.29 2.48
C PRO A 93 -4.42 22.10 2.34
N GLU A 94 -3.88 20.88 2.28
CA GLU A 94 -4.65 19.62 2.24
C GLU A 94 -4.40 18.71 3.46
N GLY A 95 -3.43 19.03 4.31
CA GLY A 95 -3.04 18.23 5.47
C GLY A 95 -2.40 19.05 6.58
N LEU A 96 -2.05 18.36 7.66
CA LEU A 96 -1.44 18.98 8.84
C LEU A 96 0.08 18.79 8.82
N TYR A 97 0.80 19.88 9.08
CA TYR A 97 2.24 19.84 9.35
C TYR A 97 2.44 19.94 10.86
N VAL A 98 3.09 18.93 11.44
CA VAL A 98 3.52 18.97 12.84
C VAL A 98 5.04 18.98 12.81
N THR A 99 5.63 20.10 13.20
CA THR A 99 7.08 20.30 13.08
C THR A 99 7.77 20.03 14.41
N ILE A 100 9.06 19.73 14.36
CA ILE A 100 9.89 19.59 15.58
C ILE A 100 9.85 20.84 16.48
N GLU A 101 9.58 22.02 15.92
CA GLU A 101 9.42 23.28 16.66
C GLU A 101 8.11 23.34 17.45
N ASN A 102 7.19 22.40 17.20
CA ASN A 102 5.94 22.26 17.95
C ASN A 102 6.08 21.41 19.22
N LYS A 103 7.27 20.90 19.58
CA LYS A 103 7.49 20.21 20.86
C LYS A 103 6.95 21.03 22.04
N GLY A 104 6.28 20.35 22.97
CA GLY A 104 5.52 20.94 24.08
C GLY A 104 4.13 21.48 23.71
N HIS A 105 3.81 21.60 22.43
CA HIS A 105 2.58 22.23 21.93
C HIS A 105 1.85 21.39 20.87
N ILE A 106 2.26 20.12 20.64
CA ILE A 106 1.71 19.29 19.56
C ILE A 106 0.19 19.15 19.67
N ARG A 107 -0.35 19.00 20.89
CA ARG A 107 -1.81 18.93 21.13
C ARG A 107 -2.57 20.14 20.58
N GLN A 108 -1.98 21.33 20.63
CA GLN A 108 -2.61 22.56 20.12
C GLN A 108 -2.68 22.53 18.59
N VAL A 109 -1.59 22.10 17.93
CA VAL A 109 -1.53 21.93 16.48
C VAL A 109 -2.57 20.90 16.01
N LEU A 110 -2.64 19.74 16.65
CA LEU A 110 -3.61 18.68 16.30
C LEU A 110 -5.06 19.15 16.44
N ARG A 111 -5.39 19.95 17.46
CA ARG A 111 -6.74 20.47 17.70
C ARG A 111 -7.24 21.44 16.61
N THR A 112 -6.36 21.92 15.74
CA THR A 112 -6.76 22.75 14.59
C THR A 112 -7.47 21.95 13.50
N TRP A 113 -7.33 20.61 13.49
CA TRP A 113 -7.94 19.79 12.46
C TRP A 113 -9.46 19.72 12.59
N HIS A 114 -10.16 20.09 11.52
CA HIS A 114 -11.61 20.28 11.48
C HIS A 114 -12.42 19.04 11.88
N ALA A 115 -11.90 17.82 11.65
CA ALA A 115 -12.64 16.60 11.98
C ALA A 115 -12.74 16.36 13.50
N GLY A 116 -11.84 16.94 14.31
CA GLY A 116 -11.84 16.78 15.76
C GLY A 116 -12.02 15.30 16.19
N PRO A 117 -12.86 15.02 17.22
CA PRO A 117 -13.14 13.64 17.66
C PRO A 117 -13.80 12.73 16.61
N ALA A 118 -14.29 13.27 15.49
CA ALA A 118 -14.85 12.49 14.39
C ALA A 118 -13.79 11.90 13.46
N ALA A 119 -12.52 12.29 13.59
CA ALA A 119 -11.42 11.69 12.83
C ALA A 119 -11.31 10.17 13.11
N ARG A 120 -11.03 9.38 12.07
CA ARG A 120 -11.01 7.91 12.15
C ARG A 120 -9.72 7.31 11.63
N ILE A 121 -9.05 7.97 10.70
CA ILE A 121 -7.78 7.49 10.18
C ILE A 121 -6.85 8.65 9.85
N ALA A 122 -5.59 8.51 10.25
CA ALA A 122 -4.50 9.35 9.78
C ALA A 122 -3.48 8.50 9.05
N VAL A 123 -2.95 9.06 7.96
CA VAL A 123 -1.70 8.57 7.36
C VAL A 123 -0.65 9.60 7.70
N VAL A 124 0.43 9.13 8.32
CA VAL A 124 1.48 9.95 8.91
C VAL A 124 2.79 9.58 8.25
N THR A 125 3.53 10.56 7.77
CA THR A 125 4.88 10.39 7.22
C THR A 125 5.83 11.46 7.75
N ASP A 126 7.11 11.13 7.94
CA ASP A 126 8.17 12.13 8.15
C ASP A 126 8.92 12.51 6.87
N GLY A 127 8.54 11.90 5.74
CA GLY A 127 9.13 12.10 4.43
C GLY A 127 10.60 11.67 4.30
N SER A 128 11.14 10.90 5.24
CA SER A 128 12.55 10.50 5.24
C SER A 128 12.86 9.36 4.26
N ARG A 129 11.83 8.65 3.78
CA ARG A 129 11.98 7.59 2.77
C ARG A 129 10.73 7.50 1.89
N ILE A 130 10.50 8.54 1.08
CA ILE A 130 9.37 8.55 0.15
C ILE A 130 9.62 7.55 -0.98
N LEU A 131 8.86 6.45 -1.01
CA LEU A 131 9.01 5.38 -1.99
C LEU A 131 10.49 4.95 -2.15
N GLY A 132 10.99 4.89 -3.39
CA GLY A 132 12.41 4.72 -3.73
C GLY A 132 13.15 6.05 -3.98
N LEU A 133 12.57 7.20 -3.64
CA LEU A 133 13.10 8.55 -3.95
C LEU A 133 13.96 9.14 -2.83
N GLY A 134 13.93 8.54 -1.63
CA GLY A 134 14.74 8.96 -0.49
C GLY A 134 14.08 10.05 0.37
N ASP A 135 14.90 10.88 1.00
CA ASP A 135 14.45 11.91 1.93
C ASP A 135 13.94 13.15 1.16
N LEU A 136 12.61 13.34 1.15
CA LEU A 136 11.94 14.50 0.57
C LEU A 136 11.38 15.47 1.63
N GLY A 137 11.54 15.15 2.92
CA GLY A 137 11.04 15.97 4.03
C GLY A 137 9.55 16.33 3.90
N ALA A 138 9.21 17.60 4.08
CA ALA A 138 7.85 18.11 4.00
C ALA A 138 7.16 17.90 2.64
N ASN A 139 7.95 17.65 1.58
CA ASN A 139 7.41 17.29 0.28
C ASN A 139 6.84 15.86 0.23
N GLY A 140 6.95 15.09 1.31
CA GLY A 140 6.36 13.77 1.45
C GLY A 140 4.84 13.75 1.70
N LEU A 141 4.23 14.88 2.10
CA LEU A 141 2.79 14.93 2.42
C LEU A 141 1.85 14.36 1.33
N PRO A 142 2.11 14.50 0.01
CA PRO A 142 1.27 13.89 -1.03
C PRO A 142 1.08 12.38 -0.91
N ILE A 143 2.03 11.64 -0.33
CA ILE A 143 1.85 10.21 -0.07
C ILE A 143 0.71 9.99 0.92
N ALA A 144 0.70 10.72 2.04
CA ALA A 144 -0.37 10.62 3.03
C ALA A 144 -1.73 11.01 2.44
N ILE A 145 -1.76 12.04 1.59
CA ILE A 145 -2.97 12.47 0.88
C ILE A 145 -3.45 11.36 -0.07
N GLY A 146 -2.58 10.84 -0.93
CA GLY A 146 -2.90 9.80 -1.90
C GLY A 146 -3.40 8.52 -1.23
N LYS A 147 -2.74 8.04 -0.17
CA LYS A 147 -3.19 6.87 0.60
C LYS A 147 -4.59 7.08 1.19
N LEU A 148 -4.91 8.27 1.69
CA LEU A 148 -6.25 8.58 2.20
C LEU A 148 -7.29 8.66 1.08
N ASP A 149 -6.95 9.20 -0.09
CA ASP A 149 -7.82 9.14 -1.26
C ASP A 149 -8.12 7.66 -1.63
N LEU A 150 -7.14 6.75 -1.48
CA LEU A 150 -7.32 5.32 -1.67
C LEU A 150 -8.09 4.63 -0.53
N TYR A 151 -8.05 5.11 0.71
CA TYR A 151 -8.95 4.65 1.77
C TYR A 151 -10.41 4.97 1.44
N ILE A 152 -10.67 6.15 0.90
CA ILE A 152 -12.00 6.61 0.52
C ILE A 152 -12.48 5.85 -0.73
N GLY A 153 -11.63 5.75 -1.75
CA GLY A 153 -11.92 5.03 -2.98
C GLY A 153 -12.07 3.52 -2.75
N GLY A 154 -11.13 2.92 -2.01
CA GLY A 154 -11.00 1.48 -1.81
C GLY A 154 -11.88 0.90 -0.71
N ALA A 155 -12.01 1.57 0.44
CA ALA A 155 -12.81 1.06 1.56
C ALA A 155 -14.05 1.90 1.88
N GLY A 156 -14.25 3.04 1.21
CA GLY A 156 -15.38 3.92 1.51
C GLY A 156 -15.27 4.58 2.88
N ILE A 157 -14.06 4.87 3.37
CA ILE A 157 -13.92 5.74 4.54
C ILE A 157 -14.50 7.12 4.19
N LYS A 158 -15.18 7.75 5.15
CA LYS A 158 -15.77 9.08 4.94
C LYS A 158 -14.66 10.14 4.78
N PRO A 159 -14.66 10.96 3.70
CA PRO A 159 -13.62 11.97 3.48
C PRO A 159 -13.41 12.93 4.64
N SER A 160 -14.49 13.37 5.29
CA SER A 160 -14.43 14.31 6.42
C SER A 160 -13.85 13.72 7.72
N THR A 161 -13.38 12.46 7.69
CA THR A 161 -12.84 11.74 8.85
C THR A 161 -11.38 11.31 8.67
N THR A 162 -10.78 11.66 7.53
CA THR A 162 -9.38 11.38 7.21
C THR A 162 -8.48 12.54 7.63
N LEU A 163 -7.21 12.25 7.96
CA LEU A 163 -6.23 13.24 8.42
C LEU A 163 -4.83 12.93 7.84
N PRO A 164 -4.38 13.59 6.77
CA PRO A 164 -3.01 13.46 6.30
C PRO A 164 -2.09 14.31 7.16
N ILE A 165 -1.00 13.72 7.66
CA ILE A 165 -0.02 14.41 8.51
C ILE A 165 1.39 14.25 7.94
N CYS A 166 2.12 15.36 7.88
CA CYS A 166 3.56 15.35 7.70
C CYS A 166 4.26 15.79 9.01
N LEU A 167 5.14 14.93 9.52
CA LEU A 167 6.02 15.22 10.65
C LEU A 167 7.30 15.85 10.13
N ASP A 168 7.37 17.18 10.14
CA ASP A 168 8.52 17.90 9.60
C ASP A 168 9.61 18.05 10.67
N LEU A 169 10.55 17.12 10.63
CA LEU A 169 11.73 17.11 11.50
C LEU A 169 12.95 17.74 10.80
N GLY A 170 12.77 18.41 9.66
CA GLY A 170 13.84 18.77 8.74
C GLY A 170 14.11 17.69 7.69
N THR A 171 15.14 17.87 6.89
CA THR A 171 15.53 16.94 5.80
C THR A 171 17.05 16.89 5.64
N ASN A 172 17.59 15.73 5.31
CA ASN A 172 19.02 15.55 5.04
C ASN A 172 19.39 15.82 3.58
N THR A 173 18.42 16.19 2.73
CA THR A 173 18.63 16.44 1.30
C THR A 173 18.97 17.91 1.06
N GLU A 174 20.24 18.18 0.69
CA GLU A 174 20.79 19.54 0.52
C GLU A 174 20.00 20.39 -0.49
N LYS A 175 19.47 19.75 -1.55
CA LYS A 175 18.63 20.43 -2.54
C LYS A 175 17.43 21.11 -1.89
N PHE A 176 16.77 20.49 -0.91
CA PHE A 176 15.60 21.06 -0.25
C PHE A 176 15.98 22.07 0.84
N ILE A 177 17.11 21.88 1.51
CA ILE A 177 17.65 22.87 2.46
C ILE A 177 17.91 24.21 1.77
N THR A 178 18.43 24.18 0.54
CA THR A 178 18.82 25.38 -0.21
C THR A 178 17.72 25.94 -1.13
N ASP A 179 16.65 25.19 -1.39
CA ASP A 179 15.56 25.62 -2.27
C ASP A 179 14.70 26.70 -1.58
N PRO A 180 14.61 27.92 -2.16
CA PRO A 180 13.83 29.02 -1.60
C PRO A 180 12.31 28.76 -1.61
N LEU A 181 11.84 27.78 -2.38
CA LEU A 181 10.44 27.38 -2.43
C LEU A 181 10.12 26.19 -1.53
N TYR A 182 11.14 25.55 -0.91
CA TYR A 182 10.90 24.42 -0.03
C TYR A 182 9.98 24.81 1.14
N LEU A 183 8.90 24.03 1.30
CA LEU A 183 7.83 24.27 2.28
C LEU A 183 8.20 23.86 3.71
N GLY A 184 9.19 22.97 3.87
CA GLY A 184 9.56 22.43 5.17
C GLY A 184 10.70 23.19 5.84
N ILE A 185 11.09 22.72 7.02
CA ILE A 185 12.21 23.24 7.79
C ILE A 185 13.51 23.01 7.01
N ARG A 186 14.23 24.10 6.72
CA ARG A 186 15.51 24.11 6.00
C ARG A 186 16.69 23.83 6.93
N ARG A 187 16.65 22.68 7.60
CA ARG A 187 17.75 22.16 8.43
C ARG A 187 17.80 20.64 8.35
N LYS A 188 18.95 20.07 8.72
CA LYS A 188 19.11 18.62 8.83
C LYS A 188 18.21 18.04 9.91
N ARG A 189 17.84 16.77 9.74
CA ARG A 189 17.06 16.05 10.76
C ARG A 189 17.86 16.00 12.07
N PRO A 190 17.18 16.13 13.24
CA PRO A 190 17.86 16.02 14.52
C PRO A 190 18.32 14.58 14.77
N ASP A 191 19.04 14.38 15.88
CA ASP A 191 19.46 13.04 16.28
C ASP A 191 18.29 12.16 16.71
N THR A 192 18.56 10.86 16.86
CA THR A 192 17.55 9.85 17.20
C THR A 192 16.86 10.14 18.53
N ALA A 193 17.58 10.64 19.53
CA ALA A 193 17.00 10.86 20.86
C ALA A 193 15.96 11.98 20.81
N GLU A 194 16.27 13.09 20.13
CA GLU A 194 15.33 14.20 19.96
C GLU A 194 14.11 13.79 19.12
N MET A 195 14.31 12.98 18.07
CA MET A 195 13.21 12.43 17.26
C MET A 195 12.32 11.48 18.07
N ASP A 196 12.89 10.61 18.89
CA ASP A 196 12.14 9.68 19.73
C ASP A 196 11.32 10.43 20.79
N GLU A 197 11.86 11.48 21.41
CA GLU A 197 11.11 12.36 22.32
C GLU A 197 9.91 13.03 21.61
N PHE A 198 10.13 13.56 20.41
CA PHE A 198 9.06 14.17 19.60
C PHE A 198 7.96 13.14 19.28
N MET A 199 8.34 11.93 18.85
CA MET A 199 7.39 10.88 18.48
C MET A 199 6.57 10.40 19.66
N ASN A 200 7.16 10.30 20.86
CA ASN A 200 6.40 9.99 22.07
C ASN A 200 5.35 11.08 22.36
N GLU A 201 5.73 12.36 22.36
CA GLU A 201 4.78 13.46 22.55
C GLU A 201 3.68 13.45 21.48
N PHE A 202 4.06 13.23 20.20
CA PHE A 202 3.12 13.16 19.09
C PHE A 202 2.10 12.05 19.27
N MET A 203 2.55 10.82 19.58
CA MET A 203 1.64 9.68 19.72
C MET A 203 0.74 9.78 20.97
N GLU A 204 1.23 10.38 22.06
CA GLU A 204 0.39 10.73 23.20
C GLU A 204 -0.65 11.79 22.83
N ALA A 205 -0.24 12.86 22.15
CA ALA A 205 -1.14 13.92 21.71
C ALA A 205 -2.21 13.40 20.73
N MET A 206 -1.84 12.51 19.81
CA MET A 206 -2.78 11.84 18.89
C MET A 206 -3.83 11.03 19.66
N LYS A 207 -3.42 10.27 20.67
CA LYS A 207 -4.33 9.49 21.52
C LYS A 207 -5.30 10.39 22.30
N ASP A 208 -4.82 11.52 22.80
CA ASP A 208 -5.64 12.46 23.57
C ASP A 208 -6.65 13.24 22.69
N VAL A 209 -6.20 13.74 21.54
CA VAL A 209 -7.01 14.58 20.64
C VAL A 209 -7.95 13.73 19.78
N PHE A 210 -7.50 12.55 19.35
CA PHE A 210 -8.22 11.65 18.45
C PHE A 210 -8.30 10.21 18.99
N PRO A 211 -9.01 9.96 20.11
CA PRO A 211 -8.96 8.69 20.84
C PRO A 211 -9.45 7.46 20.06
N GLN A 212 -10.20 7.68 18.97
CA GLN A 212 -10.74 6.60 18.13
C GLN A 212 -10.02 6.45 16.80
N LEU A 213 -9.03 7.29 16.51
CA LEU A 213 -8.34 7.33 15.23
C LEU A 213 -7.26 6.24 15.14
N VAL A 214 -7.19 5.62 13.97
CA VAL A 214 -6.10 4.70 13.58
C VAL A 214 -4.98 5.50 12.90
N VAL A 215 -3.74 5.27 13.31
CA VAL A 215 -2.54 5.88 12.74
C VAL A 215 -1.85 4.86 11.82
N GLN A 216 -1.79 5.15 10.53
CA GLN A 216 -0.92 4.45 9.59
C GLN A 216 0.39 5.22 9.46
N PHE A 217 1.50 4.58 9.84
CA PHE A 217 2.84 5.09 9.51
C PHE A 217 3.20 4.74 8.08
N GLU A 218 3.78 5.69 7.37
CA GLU A 218 4.10 5.59 5.95
C GLU A 218 5.42 6.30 5.62
N ASP A 219 6.26 5.66 4.81
CA ASP A 219 7.46 6.26 4.19
C ASP A 219 8.44 6.88 5.21
N PHE A 220 8.56 6.24 6.38
CA PHE A 220 9.65 6.49 7.33
C PHE A 220 10.92 5.79 6.88
N SER A 221 12.08 6.35 7.23
CA SER A 221 13.36 5.66 7.11
C SER A 221 13.26 4.30 7.80
N THR A 222 13.89 3.29 7.22
CA THR A 222 13.74 1.90 7.68
C THR A 222 13.87 1.76 9.19
N ASP A 223 14.94 2.33 9.74
CA ASP A 223 15.27 2.16 11.15
C ASP A 223 14.22 2.85 12.03
N ASN A 224 13.68 4.00 11.60
CA ASN A 224 12.56 4.67 12.27
C ASN A 224 11.26 3.85 12.13
N ALA A 225 10.98 3.29 10.95
CA ALA A 225 9.76 2.54 10.69
C ALA A 225 9.62 1.33 11.63
N PHE A 226 10.66 0.51 11.75
CA PHE A 226 10.66 -0.62 12.69
C PHE A 226 10.61 -0.15 14.15
N ARG A 227 11.46 0.82 14.52
CA ARG A 227 11.52 1.30 15.91
C ARG A 227 10.18 1.86 16.38
N TYR A 228 9.56 2.75 15.60
CA TYR A 228 8.28 3.37 15.98
C TYR A 228 7.14 2.35 15.95
N LEU A 229 7.15 1.40 15.01
CA LEU A 229 6.20 0.31 15.05
C LEU A 229 6.33 -0.47 16.38
N ASP A 230 7.54 -0.88 16.77
CA ASP A 230 7.78 -1.62 18.01
C ASP A 230 7.41 -0.81 19.27
N MET A 231 7.71 0.49 19.29
CA MET A 231 7.40 1.37 20.41
C MET A 231 5.89 1.53 20.65
N PHE A 232 5.08 1.63 19.59
CA PHE A 232 3.69 2.10 19.70
C PHE A 232 2.63 1.02 19.42
N ARG A 233 2.93 -0.05 18.67
CA ARG A 233 1.95 -1.03 18.20
C ARG A 233 1.11 -1.73 19.26
N THR A 234 1.60 -1.84 20.50
CA THR A 234 0.86 -2.49 21.60
C THR A 234 0.05 -1.52 22.46
N LYS A 235 0.30 -0.20 22.32
CA LYS A 235 -0.26 0.85 23.18
C LYS A 235 -1.17 1.83 22.42
N ASN A 236 -1.04 1.86 21.10
CA ASN A 236 -1.71 2.78 20.20
C ASN A 236 -2.40 2.01 19.06
N ARG A 237 -3.42 2.65 18.47
CA ARG A 237 -4.13 2.16 17.29
C ARG A 237 -3.29 2.43 16.05
N CYS A 238 -2.15 1.77 15.91
CA CYS A 238 -1.24 2.03 14.80
C CYS A 238 -0.72 0.77 14.12
N PHE A 239 -0.34 0.95 12.86
CA PHE A 239 0.37 -0.02 12.05
C PHE A 239 1.27 0.71 11.05
N ASN A 240 2.20 0.00 10.42
CA ASN A 240 3.06 0.56 9.38
C ASN A 240 2.77 -0.14 8.04
N ASP A 241 2.40 0.60 7.01
CA ASP A 241 2.02 -0.02 5.72
C ASP A 241 3.22 -0.62 4.98
N ASP A 242 4.39 0.03 5.05
CA ASP A 242 5.61 -0.45 4.38
C ASP A 242 6.09 -1.81 4.92
N ILE A 243 5.88 -2.05 6.22
CA ILE A 243 6.24 -3.29 6.90
C ILE A 243 5.06 -4.29 6.83
N GLN A 244 3.94 -3.93 7.44
CA GLN A 244 2.82 -4.85 7.66
C GLN A 244 1.92 -4.96 6.43
N GLY A 245 1.64 -3.83 5.75
CA GLY A 245 0.83 -3.82 4.52
C GLY A 245 1.51 -4.55 3.36
N THR A 246 2.77 -4.20 3.09
CA THR A 246 3.60 -4.85 2.06
C THR A 246 3.77 -6.34 2.36
N GLY A 247 4.08 -6.69 3.62
CA GLY A 247 4.17 -8.07 4.02
C GLY A 247 2.87 -8.83 3.77
N SER A 248 1.74 -8.26 4.18
CA SER A 248 0.42 -8.88 4.06
C SER A 248 0.02 -9.11 2.59
N VAL A 249 0.25 -8.15 1.71
CA VAL A 249 -0.06 -8.33 0.28
C VAL A 249 0.83 -9.40 -0.35
N VAL A 250 2.14 -9.42 -0.04
CA VAL A 250 3.04 -10.45 -0.58
C VAL A 250 2.68 -11.83 -0.07
N LEU A 251 2.33 -11.96 1.22
CA LEU A 251 1.85 -13.21 1.81
C LEU A 251 0.58 -13.70 1.10
N SER A 252 -0.37 -12.80 0.82
CA SER A 252 -1.59 -13.15 0.09
C SER A 252 -1.30 -13.73 -1.30
N GLY A 253 -0.49 -13.03 -2.11
CA GLY A 253 -0.15 -13.51 -3.45
C GLY A 253 0.65 -14.81 -3.38
N PHE A 254 1.54 -14.93 -2.40
CA PHE A 254 2.33 -16.13 -2.20
C PHE A 254 1.48 -17.35 -1.80
N LEU A 255 0.45 -17.17 -0.95
CA LEU A 255 -0.48 -18.25 -0.61
C LEU A 255 -1.12 -18.88 -1.85
N ASN A 256 -1.61 -18.04 -2.78
CA ASN A 256 -2.22 -18.51 -4.02
C ASN A 256 -1.18 -19.07 -5.00
N ALA A 257 -0.02 -18.43 -5.12
CA ALA A 257 1.06 -18.92 -5.96
C ALA A 257 1.58 -20.29 -5.50
N ALA A 258 1.76 -20.49 -4.19
CA ALA A 258 2.16 -21.75 -3.61
C ALA A 258 1.12 -22.84 -3.86
N ARG A 259 -0.18 -22.54 -3.74
CA ARG A 259 -1.27 -23.48 -4.08
C ARG A 259 -1.20 -23.92 -5.55
N LEU A 260 -1.05 -22.99 -6.48
CA LEU A 260 -0.92 -23.29 -7.91
C LEU A 260 0.33 -24.11 -8.22
N SER A 261 1.48 -23.73 -7.65
CA SER A 261 2.76 -24.40 -7.85
C SER A 261 2.76 -25.83 -7.28
N SER A 262 2.31 -25.98 -6.03
CA SER A 262 2.20 -27.28 -5.35
C SER A 262 1.19 -28.20 -6.02
N ALA A 263 0.04 -27.69 -6.47
CA ALA A 263 -0.95 -28.49 -7.20
C ALA A 263 -0.38 -29.02 -8.53
N ALA A 264 0.35 -28.19 -9.27
CA ALA A 264 0.98 -28.61 -10.53
C ALA A 264 2.13 -29.60 -10.33
N ALA A 265 2.84 -29.52 -9.20
CA ALA A 265 3.94 -30.42 -8.86
C ALA A 265 3.51 -31.70 -8.13
N GLY A 266 2.29 -31.75 -7.59
CA GLY A 266 1.83 -32.84 -6.72
C GLY A 266 2.56 -32.88 -5.37
N THR A 267 2.99 -31.72 -4.86
CA THR A 267 3.78 -31.61 -3.61
C THR A 267 3.03 -30.85 -2.51
N PRO A 268 3.31 -31.13 -1.22
CA PRO A 268 2.76 -30.36 -0.11
C PRO A 268 3.16 -28.87 -0.14
N LEU A 269 2.31 -28.00 0.41
CA LEU A 269 2.63 -26.57 0.60
C LEU A 269 3.85 -26.35 1.51
N SER A 270 4.09 -27.26 2.47
CA SER A 270 5.24 -27.22 3.37
C SER A 270 6.60 -27.42 2.66
N ASP A 271 6.59 -27.90 1.41
CA ASP A 271 7.82 -28.17 0.66
C ASP A 271 8.38 -26.94 -0.07
N GLN A 272 7.63 -25.84 -0.05
CA GLN A 272 8.06 -24.58 -0.64
C GLN A 272 9.41 -24.13 -0.05
N ARG A 273 10.30 -23.63 -0.93
CA ARG A 273 11.60 -23.05 -0.57
C ARG A 273 11.71 -21.69 -1.26
N ILE A 274 11.85 -20.64 -0.45
CA ILE A 274 11.76 -19.26 -0.92
C ILE A 274 13.15 -18.65 -0.97
N LEU A 275 13.60 -18.25 -2.16
CA LEU A 275 14.86 -17.54 -2.37
C LEU A 275 14.60 -16.05 -2.61
N PHE A 276 15.10 -15.22 -1.70
CA PHE A 276 15.08 -13.77 -1.81
C PHE A 276 16.37 -13.26 -2.43
N PHE A 277 16.25 -12.58 -3.57
CA PHE A 277 17.32 -11.82 -4.20
C PHE A 277 17.21 -10.35 -3.77
N GLY A 278 18.03 -9.97 -2.79
CA GLY A 278 17.94 -8.69 -2.10
C GLY A 278 17.66 -8.88 -0.62
N ALA A 279 18.70 -8.76 0.21
CA ALA A 279 18.61 -8.86 1.66
C ALA A 279 18.75 -7.50 2.37
N GLY A 280 18.31 -6.42 1.70
CA GLY A 280 18.09 -5.15 2.36
C GLY A 280 16.87 -5.22 3.27
N SER A 281 16.56 -4.12 3.96
CA SER A 281 15.52 -4.14 4.99
C SER A 281 14.12 -4.47 4.47
N ALA A 282 13.79 -4.08 3.23
CA ALA A 282 12.54 -4.47 2.59
C ALA A 282 12.50 -5.99 2.33
N GLY A 283 13.55 -6.55 1.75
CA GLY A 283 13.66 -8.00 1.50
C GLY A 283 13.58 -8.83 2.77
N ILE A 284 14.29 -8.41 3.83
CA ILE A 284 14.22 -9.07 5.14
C ILE A 284 12.85 -8.90 5.79
N GLY A 285 12.22 -7.72 5.68
CA GLY A 285 10.87 -7.48 6.20
C GLY A 285 9.83 -8.41 5.57
N VAL A 286 9.84 -8.52 4.24
CA VAL A 286 8.96 -9.43 3.50
C VAL A 286 9.29 -10.90 3.81
N ALA A 287 10.57 -11.26 3.94
CA ALA A 287 10.98 -12.60 4.33
C ALA A 287 10.46 -12.99 5.72
N LYS A 288 10.55 -12.08 6.71
CA LYS A 288 9.94 -12.30 8.04
C LYS A 288 8.44 -12.51 7.93
N GLN A 289 7.74 -11.72 7.13
CA GLN A 289 6.31 -11.91 6.95
C GLN A 289 5.98 -13.26 6.30
N LEU A 290 6.75 -13.70 5.30
CA LEU A 290 6.53 -14.99 4.64
C LEU A 290 6.82 -16.20 5.52
N MET A 291 7.44 -16.03 6.69
CA MET A 291 7.45 -17.11 7.68
C MET A 291 6.03 -17.50 8.11
N SER A 292 5.09 -16.54 8.11
CA SER A 292 3.69 -16.77 8.42
C SER A 292 3.06 -17.83 7.50
N PHE A 293 3.49 -17.91 6.24
CA PHE A 293 3.03 -18.97 5.34
C PHE A 293 3.28 -20.36 5.91
N PHE A 294 4.46 -20.59 6.48
CA PHE A 294 4.83 -21.89 7.04
C PHE A 294 4.22 -22.12 8.41
N THR A 295 4.17 -21.11 9.27
CA THR A 295 3.57 -21.25 10.61
C THR A 295 2.06 -21.47 10.54
N LEU A 296 1.36 -20.87 9.55
CA LEU A 296 -0.04 -21.17 9.25
C LEU A 296 -0.28 -22.64 8.83
N LEU A 297 0.75 -23.31 8.31
CA LEU A 297 0.73 -24.75 8.00
C LEU A 297 1.13 -25.62 9.21
N GLY A 298 1.43 -25.00 10.35
CA GLY A 298 1.78 -25.67 11.61
C GLY A 298 3.28 -25.89 11.82
N LEU A 299 4.16 -25.36 10.97
CA LEU A 299 5.61 -25.47 11.17
C LEU A 299 6.08 -24.56 12.32
N GLY A 300 7.12 -25.00 13.04
CA GLY A 300 7.79 -24.17 14.04
C GLY A 300 8.56 -23.00 13.41
N GLU A 301 8.87 -21.96 14.21
CA GLU A 301 9.59 -20.77 13.74
C GLU A 301 10.93 -21.12 13.07
N GLU A 302 11.72 -22.00 13.69
CA GLU A 302 13.01 -22.44 13.16
C GLU A 302 12.89 -23.23 11.85
N GLU A 303 11.85 -24.07 11.72
CA GLU A 303 11.58 -24.80 10.49
C GLU A 303 11.16 -23.85 9.36
N ALA A 304 10.27 -22.89 9.66
CA ALA A 304 9.84 -21.85 8.74
C ALA A 304 11.04 -21.00 8.27
N ARG A 305 11.89 -20.57 9.21
CA ARG A 305 13.14 -19.85 8.93
C ARG A 305 14.07 -20.68 8.03
N GLY A 306 14.14 -21.98 8.27
CA GLY A 306 14.88 -22.96 7.47
C GLY A 306 14.40 -23.09 6.01
N ARG A 307 13.18 -22.66 5.67
CA ARG A 307 12.65 -22.67 4.29
C ARG A 307 12.96 -21.40 3.49
N ILE A 308 13.54 -20.38 4.14
CA ILE A 308 13.83 -19.09 3.53
C ILE A 308 15.34 -18.92 3.37
N TYR A 309 15.73 -18.43 2.19
CA TYR A 309 17.11 -18.18 1.80
C TYR A 309 17.22 -16.73 1.31
N THR A 310 18.25 -16.02 1.74
CA THR A 310 18.44 -14.61 1.37
C THR A 310 19.80 -14.39 0.73
N VAL A 311 19.83 -13.60 -0.34
CA VAL A 311 21.01 -13.27 -1.14
C VAL A 311 21.24 -11.75 -1.12
N ASP A 312 22.49 -11.33 -0.96
CA ASP A 312 22.90 -9.94 -1.15
C ASP A 312 23.99 -9.80 -2.22
N SER A 313 24.58 -8.61 -2.35
CA SER A 313 25.61 -8.34 -3.35
C SER A 313 26.87 -9.21 -3.24
N LYS A 314 27.06 -9.95 -2.13
CA LYS A 314 28.17 -10.88 -1.94
C LYS A 314 27.74 -12.35 -2.03
N GLY A 315 26.50 -12.64 -2.44
CA GLY A 315 25.98 -14.00 -2.57
C GLY A 315 25.07 -14.43 -1.43
N LEU A 316 24.93 -15.75 -1.27
CA LEU A 316 24.09 -16.35 -0.22
C LEU A 316 24.55 -15.87 1.17
N ILE A 317 23.59 -15.60 2.06
CA ILE A 317 23.88 -15.17 3.42
C ILE A 317 24.02 -16.39 4.32
N THR A 318 25.22 -16.58 4.84
CA THR A 318 25.61 -17.65 5.77
C THR A 318 26.15 -17.04 7.07
N ALA A 319 26.06 -17.79 8.18
CA ALA A 319 26.39 -17.28 9.51
C ALA A 319 27.90 -17.00 9.72
N ASP A 320 28.77 -17.62 8.92
CA ASP A 320 30.23 -17.46 8.95
C ASP A 320 30.72 -16.19 8.22
N ARG A 321 29.85 -15.50 7.46
CA ARG A 321 30.21 -14.26 6.75
C ARG A 321 30.50 -13.12 7.73
N LYS A 322 31.74 -12.60 7.66
CA LYS A 322 32.18 -11.45 8.45
C LYS A 322 31.47 -10.14 8.03
N GLY A 323 31.16 -9.30 9.01
CA GLY A 323 30.62 -7.95 8.80
C GLY A 323 29.16 -7.94 8.34
N LEU A 324 28.38 -8.97 8.69
CA LEU A 324 26.97 -9.04 8.37
C LEU A 324 26.18 -8.01 9.19
N GLN A 325 25.35 -7.20 8.52
CA GLN A 325 24.46 -6.24 9.16
C GLN A 325 23.43 -6.97 10.04
N GLU A 326 23.03 -6.36 11.16
CA GLU A 326 22.19 -7.02 12.17
C GLU A 326 20.89 -7.62 11.59
N HIS A 327 20.20 -6.87 10.75
CA HIS A 327 18.94 -7.31 10.12
C HIS A 327 19.11 -8.57 9.24
N LYS A 328 20.30 -8.85 8.71
CA LYS A 328 20.56 -10.02 7.86
C LYS A 328 20.84 -11.30 8.66
N LYS A 329 21.27 -11.17 9.92
CA LYS A 329 21.69 -12.32 10.74
C LYS A 329 20.58 -13.33 10.97
N TYR A 330 19.34 -12.86 11.09
CA TYR A 330 18.19 -13.71 11.36
C TYR A 330 17.98 -14.81 10.31
N PHE A 331 18.19 -14.53 9.03
CA PHE A 331 18.08 -15.50 7.93
C PHE A 331 19.42 -16.09 7.47
N ALA A 332 20.50 -15.85 8.22
CA ALA A 332 21.81 -16.41 7.88
C ALA A 332 21.79 -17.94 8.02
N ARG A 333 22.20 -18.63 6.96
CA ARG A 333 22.25 -20.10 6.94
C ARG A 333 23.36 -20.61 7.85
N THR A 334 23.01 -21.57 8.70
CA THR A 334 23.92 -22.30 9.59
C THR A 334 24.17 -23.74 9.12
N ASP A 335 23.44 -24.17 8.09
CA ASP A 335 23.40 -25.52 7.55
C ASP A 335 24.17 -25.67 6.21
N TYR A 336 24.89 -24.62 5.80
CA TYR A 336 25.76 -24.63 4.62
C TYR A 336 27.22 -24.46 5.02
N ASP A 337 28.05 -25.44 4.68
CA ASP A 337 29.49 -25.51 4.98
C ASP A 337 30.39 -25.50 3.73
N GLY A 338 29.79 -25.32 2.55
CA GLY A 338 30.49 -25.26 1.27
C GLY A 338 31.16 -23.91 0.99
N PRO A 339 31.85 -23.77 -0.16
CA PRO A 339 32.48 -22.51 -0.57
C PRO A 339 31.42 -21.42 -0.79
N ALA A 340 31.82 -20.15 -0.63
CA ALA A 340 30.89 -19.02 -0.80
C ALA A 340 30.17 -19.06 -2.17
N LEU A 341 28.84 -19.18 -2.13
CA LEU A 341 27.99 -19.13 -3.33
C LEU A 341 27.69 -17.69 -3.70
N THR A 342 28.38 -17.17 -4.71
CA THR A 342 28.27 -15.76 -5.15
C THR A 342 27.40 -15.57 -6.38
N SER A 343 27.27 -16.60 -7.23
CA SER A 343 26.43 -16.60 -8.43
C SER A 343 24.99 -16.98 -8.12
N LEU A 344 24.01 -16.21 -8.61
CA LEU A 344 22.59 -16.54 -8.43
C LEU A 344 22.24 -17.91 -9.03
N ILE A 345 22.84 -18.28 -10.16
CA ILE A 345 22.64 -19.58 -10.81
C ILE A 345 23.10 -20.73 -9.90
N ASP A 346 24.27 -20.59 -9.25
CA ASP A 346 24.79 -21.64 -8.38
C ASP A 346 23.99 -21.74 -7.08
N ILE A 347 23.52 -20.60 -6.56
CA ILE A 347 22.61 -20.56 -5.42
C ILE A 347 21.29 -21.27 -5.76
N ILE A 348 20.71 -21.03 -6.94
CA ILE A 348 19.48 -21.70 -7.37
C ILE A 348 19.70 -23.21 -7.54
N LYS A 349 20.85 -23.64 -8.10
CA LYS A 349 21.19 -25.07 -8.21
C LYS A 349 21.31 -25.75 -6.85
N TYR A 350 21.87 -25.06 -5.86
CA TYR A 350 22.01 -25.56 -4.49
C TYR A 350 20.66 -25.59 -3.75
N VAL A 351 19.97 -24.45 -3.66
CA VAL A 351 18.72 -24.30 -2.90
C VAL A 351 17.55 -25.04 -3.55
N LYS A 352 17.56 -25.14 -4.89
CA LYS A 352 16.43 -25.59 -5.71
C LYS A 352 15.11 -24.92 -5.29
N PRO A 353 15.04 -23.58 -5.27
CA PRO A 353 13.88 -22.86 -4.77
C PRO A 353 12.66 -23.13 -5.64
N THR A 354 11.49 -23.15 -5.01
CA THR A 354 10.19 -23.16 -5.69
C THR A 354 9.74 -21.74 -6.03
N ALA A 355 10.24 -20.76 -5.26
CA ALA A 355 9.94 -19.35 -5.44
C ALA A 355 11.19 -18.48 -5.41
N LEU A 356 11.25 -17.54 -6.35
CA LEU A 356 12.30 -16.53 -6.46
C LEU A 356 11.68 -15.13 -6.35
N LEU A 357 12.01 -14.41 -5.28
CA LEU A 357 11.48 -13.08 -4.97
C LEU A 357 12.58 -12.03 -5.11
N GLY A 358 12.35 -10.99 -5.91
CA GLY A 358 13.29 -9.91 -6.18
C GLY A 358 12.96 -8.65 -5.39
N LEU A 359 13.88 -8.21 -4.52
CA LEU A 359 13.83 -6.94 -3.79
C LEU A 359 15.22 -6.26 -3.82
N SER A 360 15.88 -6.35 -4.97
CA SER A 360 17.28 -5.95 -5.14
C SER A 360 17.46 -4.57 -5.78
N THR A 361 16.44 -4.08 -6.49
CA THR A 361 16.50 -2.93 -7.40
C THR A 361 17.51 -3.07 -8.55
N ILE A 362 17.96 -4.30 -8.83
CA ILE A 362 18.88 -4.60 -9.93
C ILE A 362 18.06 -5.06 -11.13
N ARG A 363 17.92 -4.15 -12.10
CA ARG A 363 17.23 -4.41 -13.36
C ARG A 363 17.84 -5.62 -14.06
N ASN A 364 16.99 -6.51 -14.58
CA ASN A 364 17.37 -7.71 -15.33
C ASN A 364 18.24 -8.71 -14.56
N ALA A 365 18.24 -8.67 -13.22
CA ALA A 365 18.94 -9.66 -12.41
C ALA A 365 18.42 -11.09 -12.61
N PHE A 366 17.12 -11.25 -12.90
CA PHE A 366 16.52 -12.51 -13.28
C PHE A 366 16.60 -12.66 -14.80
N SER A 367 17.81 -12.93 -15.29
CA SER A 367 18.09 -13.14 -16.71
C SER A 367 17.33 -14.35 -17.28
N GLU A 368 17.34 -14.49 -18.61
CA GLU A 368 16.75 -15.67 -19.28
C GLU A 368 17.30 -16.98 -18.72
N GLU A 369 18.61 -17.06 -18.46
CA GLU A 369 19.23 -18.24 -17.86
C GLU A 369 18.66 -18.56 -16.47
N VAL A 370 18.49 -17.52 -15.63
CA VAL A 370 17.92 -17.66 -14.28
C VAL A 370 16.47 -18.14 -14.34
N VAL A 371 15.66 -17.52 -15.21
CA VAL A 371 14.23 -17.85 -15.34
C VAL A 371 14.04 -19.24 -15.94
N ARG A 372 14.82 -19.62 -16.95
CA ARG A 372 14.79 -20.98 -17.52
C ARG A 372 15.28 -22.02 -16.52
N LEU A 373 16.25 -21.70 -15.67
CA LEU A 373 16.67 -22.58 -14.59
C LEU A 373 15.56 -22.78 -13.54
N MET A 374 14.84 -21.72 -13.18
CA MET A 374 13.67 -21.83 -12.30
C MET A 374 12.58 -22.73 -12.91
N ALA A 375 12.33 -22.60 -14.22
CA ALA A 375 11.35 -23.43 -14.94
C ALA A 375 11.81 -24.89 -15.15
N SER A 376 13.12 -25.15 -15.22
CA SER A 376 13.63 -26.52 -15.38
C SER A 376 13.53 -27.36 -14.11
N ILE A 377 13.51 -26.70 -12.94
CA ILE A 377 13.42 -27.37 -11.63
C ILE A 377 12.01 -27.33 -11.02
N ASN A 378 11.08 -26.56 -11.58
CA ASN A 378 9.70 -26.41 -11.10
C ASN A 378 8.70 -26.49 -12.26
N THR A 379 7.65 -27.33 -12.14
CA THR A 379 6.56 -27.40 -13.13
C THR A 379 5.89 -26.05 -13.37
N ARG A 380 5.69 -25.29 -12.30
CA ARG A 380 5.22 -23.89 -12.34
C ARG A 380 6.07 -23.06 -11.38
N PRO A 381 7.12 -22.36 -11.88
CA PRO A 381 8.00 -21.58 -11.02
C PRO A 381 7.28 -20.31 -10.54
N ILE A 382 7.45 -19.99 -9.25
CA ILE A 382 6.97 -18.71 -8.69
C ILE A 382 8.08 -17.68 -8.86
N ILE A 383 7.84 -16.62 -9.63
CA ILE A 383 8.83 -15.54 -9.85
C ILE A 383 8.17 -14.20 -9.58
N PHE A 384 8.58 -13.55 -8.49
CA PHE A 384 8.00 -12.29 -8.03
C PHE A 384 9.03 -11.15 -8.08
N PRO A 385 9.13 -10.37 -9.17
CA PRO A 385 9.97 -9.18 -9.22
C PRO A 385 9.27 -8.00 -8.52
N LEU A 386 9.58 -7.79 -7.25
CA LEU A 386 8.87 -6.84 -6.37
C LEU A 386 9.55 -5.46 -6.30
N SER A 387 10.71 -5.29 -6.94
CA SER A 387 11.36 -3.97 -7.03
C SER A 387 10.50 -2.98 -7.81
N ASN A 388 10.53 -1.71 -7.39
CA ASN A 388 9.79 -0.60 -8.00
C ASN A 388 10.74 0.57 -8.31
N PRO A 389 10.47 1.39 -9.35
CA PRO A 389 9.43 1.22 -10.38
C PRO A 389 9.81 0.12 -11.41
N VAL A 390 9.03 -0.03 -12.49
CA VAL A 390 9.25 -1.03 -13.57
C VAL A 390 10.70 -1.06 -14.06
N SER A 391 11.35 0.11 -14.18
CA SER A 391 12.75 0.22 -14.64
C SER A 391 13.77 -0.44 -13.71
N LEU A 392 13.38 -0.83 -12.48
CA LEU A 392 14.19 -1.53 -11.49
C LEU A 392 13.71 -2.96 -11.21
N CYS A 393 12.65 -3.44 -11.87
CA CYS A 393 12.19 -4.83 -11.72
C CYS A 393 13.24 -5.83 -12.21
N GLU A 394 13.36 -6.96 -11.51
CA GLU A 394 14.36 -7.98 -11.79
C GLU A 394 14.14 -8.72 -13.12
N VAL A 395 12.90 -8.80 -13.61
CA VAL A 395 12.51 -9.34 -14.93
C VAL A 395 11.21 -8.69 -15.40
N ASP A 396 11.06 -8.51 -16.72
CA ASP A 396 9.81 -8.08 -17.33
C ASP A 396 8.79 -9.21 -17.42
N TYR A 397 7.51 -8.86 -17.33
CA TYR A 397 6.44 -9.87 -17.37
C TYR A 397 6.39 -10.67 -18.69
N SER A 398 6.55 -9.99 -19.84
CA SER A 398 6.57 -10.66 -21.15
C SER A 398 7.69 -11.69 -21.25
N ASP A 399 8.87 -11.33 -20.74
CA ASP A 399 10.05 -12.19 -20.77
C ASP A 399 9.86 -13.39 -19.84
N ALA A 400 9.33 -13.19 -18.64
CA ALA A 400 9.01 -14.28 -17.72
C ALA A 400 8.00 -15.27 -18.33
N VAL A 401 6.96 -14.79 -19.02
CA VAL A 401 5.99 -15.65 -19.72
C VAL A 401 6.69 -16.41 -20.86
N GLN A 402 7.43 -15.72 -21.71
CA GLN A 402 8.10 -16.33 -22.88
C GLN A 402 9.15 -17.36 -22.47
N TRP A 403 10.02 -17.04 -21.51
CA TRP A 403 11.14 -17.91 -21.11
C TRP A 403 10.68 -19.15 -20.33
N THR A 404 9.45 -19.15 -19.82
CA THR A 404 8.84 -20.28 -19.10
C THR A 404 7.74 -20.98 -19.89
N ASN A 405 7.52 -20.61 -21.15
CA ASN A 405 6.41 -21.09 -21.99
C ASN A 405 5.04 -20.98 -21.27
N GLY A 406 4.81 -19.85 -20.58
CA GLY A 406 3.57 -19.58 -19.85
C GLY A 406 3.40 -20.29 -18.51
N SER A 407 4.36 -21.10 -18.06
CA SER A 407 4.25 -21.84 -16.79
C SER A 407 4.47 -20.99 -15.53
N VAL A 408 5.11 -19.82 -15.67
CA VAL A 408 5.41 -18.92 -14.55
C VAL A 408 4.15 -18.50 -13.80
N ILE A 409 4.26 -18.46 -12.47
CA ILE A 409 3.32 -17.77 -11.60
C ILE A 409 3.98 -16.46 -11.19
N PHE A 410 3.40 -15.34 -11.65
CA PHE A 410 4.04 -14.04 -11.61
C PHE A 410 3.25 -13.03 -10.76
N ALA A 411 3.96 -12.30 -9.92
CA ALA A 411 3.46 -11.09 -9.28
C ALA A 411 4.54 -10.03 -9.11
N SER A 412 4.23 -8.78 -9.44
CA SER A 412 5.16 -7.66 -9.31
C SER A 412 4.63 -6.58 -8.38
N GLY A 413 5.52 -5.70 -7.88
CA GLY A 413 5.09 -4.49 -7.19
C GLY A 413 4.54 -3.43 -8.16
N SER A 414 5.16 -3.32 -9.34
CA SER A 414 4.78 -2.38 -10.39
C SER A 414 3.73 -2.97 -11.35
N PRO A 415 2.88 -2.14 -11.97
CA PRO A 415 1.86 -2.63 -12.89
C PRO A 415 2.46 -3.04 -14.24
N TYR A 416 2.01 -4.19 -14.76
CA TYR A 416 2.27 -4.64 -16.14
C TYR A 416 0.94 -4.80 -16.89
N LYS A 417 1.00 -4.70 -18.22
CA LYS A 417 -0.14 -5.03 -19.08
C LYS A 417 -0.21 -6.56 -19.27
N ALA A 418 -1.41 -7.05 -19.56
CA ALA A 418 -1.59 -8.41 -20.03
C ALA A 418 -0.80 -8.66 -21.32
N VAL A 419 -0.34 -9.89 -21.51
CA VAL A 419 0.42 -10.32 -22.69
C VAL A 419 -0.29 -11.48 -23.37
N GLU A 420 -0.30 -11.49 -24.69
CA GLU A 420 -0.78 -12.63 -25.48
C GLU A 420 0.41 -13.52 -25.84
N PHE A 421 0.32 -14.82 -25.51
CA PHE A 421 1.34 -15.80 -25.80
C PHE A 421 0.67 -17.12 -26.20
N GLU A 422 1.03 -17.65 -27.37
CA GLU A 422 0.46 -18.89 -27.95
C GLU A 422 -1.09 -18.92 -27.98
N GLY A 423 -1.72 -17.78 -28.29
CA GLY A 423 -3.18 -17.66 -28.38
C GLY A 423 -3.91 -17.62 -27.04
N LYS A 424 -3.18 -17.56 -25.91
CA LYS A 424 -3.73 -17.33 -24.56
C LYS A 424 -3.30 -15.96 -24.05
N VAL A 425 -4.24 -15.27 -23.39
CA VAL A 425 -3.95 -14.02 -22.67
C VAL A 425 -3.52 -14.36 -21.25
N TYR A 426 -2.39 -13.79 -20.84
CA TYR A 426 -1.84 -13.91 -19.49
C TYR A 426 -1.93 -12.55 -18.79
N GLU A 427 -2.58 -12.53 -17.62
CA GLU A 427 -2.72 -11.34 -16.78
C GLU A 427 -1.71 -11.40 -15.62
N PRO A 428 -0.92 -10.33 -15.38
CA PRO A 428 0.05 -10.32 -14.29
C PRO A 428 -0.61 -10.04 -12.94
N GLY A 429 -0.18 -10.73 -11.90
CA GLY A 429 -0.49 -10.32 -10.53
C GLY A 429 0.23 -9.02 -10.16
N GLN A 430 -0.42 -8.15 -9.39
CA GLN A 430 0.22 -6.97 -8.81
C GLN A 430 0.08 -6.96 -7.28
N GLY A 431 1.18 -7.14 -6.56
CA GLY A 431 1.26 -7.05 -5.11
C GLY A 431 1.29 -5.59 -4.64
N ASN A 432 0.15 -4.91 -4.74
CA ASN A 432 0.00 -3.52 -4.32
C ASN A 432 -0.71 -3.43 -2.95
N ASN A 433 -0.12 -2.71 -1.99
CA ASN A 433 -0.66 -2.53 -0.64
C ASN A 433 -2.08 -1.95 -0.63
N MET A 434 -2.53 -1.30 -1.72
CA MET A 434 -3.91 -0.85 -1.89
C MET A 434 -4.94 -1.96 -1.65
N TYR A 435 -4.60 -3.23 -1.86
CA TYR A 435 -5.50 -4.33 -1.50
C TYR A 435 -5.69 -4.48 0.02
N ILE A 436 -4.70 -4.12 0.83
CA ILE A 436 -4.63 -4.46 2.24
C ILE A 436 -5.05 -3.28 3.12
N PHE A 437 -4.33 -2.15 3.05
CA PHE A 437 -4.50 -1.07 4.03
C PHE A 437 -5.93 -0.56 4.13
N PRO A 438 -6.73 -0.42 3.04
CA PRO A 438 -8.10 0.05 3.16
C PRO A 438 -8.96 -0.88 4.02
N GLY A 439 -8.82 -2.19 3.83
CA GLY A 439 -9.52 -3.21 4.60
C GLY A 439 -9.08 -3.27 6.05
N ILE A 440 -7.77 -3.20 6.33
CA ILE A 440 -7.23 -3.14 7.70
C ILE A 440 -7.79 -1.91 8.43
N GLY A 441 -7.66 -0.72 7.84
CA GLY A 441 -8.14 0.51 8.48
C GLY A 441 -9.65 0.47 8.71
N MET A 442 -10.45 0.04 7.74
CA MET A 442 -11.91 -0.09 7.90
C MET A 442 -12.28 -1.10 8.99
N GLY A 443 -11.64 -2.27 9.02
CA GLY A 443 -11.86 -3.28 10.05
C GLY A 443 -11.50 -2.79 11.46
N ALA A 444 -10.35 -2.13 11.61
CA ALA A 444 -9.90 -1.54 12.87
C ALA A 444 -10.83 -0.42 13.36
N ILE A 445 -11.28 0.46 12.45
CA ILE A 445 -12.24 1.54 12.75
C ILE A 445 -13.58 0.98 13.22
N LEU A 446 -14.15 0.02 12.48
CA LEU A 446 -15.46 -0.53 12.78
C LEU A 446 -15.46 -1.35 14.07
N SER A 447 -14.46 -2.20 14.27
CA SER A 447 -14.31 -2.98 15.52
C SER A 447 -13.93 -2.12 16.73
N LYS A 448 -13.52 -0.86 16.50
CA LYS A 448 -12.91 0.02 17.51
C LYS A 448 -11.73 -0.67 18.19
N ALA A 449 -10.88 -1.33 17.41
CA ALA A 449 -9.74 -2.08 17.94
C ALA A 449 -8.85 -1.18 18.81
N ARG A 450 -8.44 -1.67 19.98
CA ARG A 450 -7.53 -0.95 20.90
C ARG A 450 -6.13 -0.76 20.32
N HIS A 451 -5.67 -1.75 19.56
CA HIS A 451 -4.45 -1.76 18.78
C HIS A 451 -4.57 -2.81 17.66
N ILE A 452 -3.69 -2.77 16.67
CA ILE A 452 -3.69 -3.69 15.53
C ILE A 452 -2.70 -4.82 15.81
N THR A 453 -3.21 -6.05 15.91
CA THR A 453 -2.40 -7.24 16.21
C THR A 453 -1.78 -7.83 14.92
N ASP A 454 -0.75 -8.67 15.08
CA ASP A 454 -0.22 -9.43 13.94
C ASP A 454 -1.27 -10.37 13.34
N SER A 455 -2.15 -10.96 14.16
CA SER A 455 -3.23 -11.81 13.66
C SER A 455 -4.21 -11.02 12.78
N MET A 456 -4.54 -9.77 13.12
CA MET A 456 -5.36 -8.91 12.25
C MET A 456 -4.71 -8.69 10.87
N VAL A 457 -3.40 -8.45 10.83
CA VAL A 457 -2.65 -8.26 9.56
C VAL A 457 -2.56 -9.56 8.75
N GLU A 458 -2.35 -10.69 9.43
CA GLU A 458 -2.30 -12.01 8.82
C GLU A 458 -3.65 -12.43 8.24
N GLN A 459 -4.75 -12.21 8.98
CA GLN A 459 -6.10 -12.47 8.50
C GLN A 459 -6.48 -11.56 7.32
N ALA A 460 -5.91 -10.35 7.22
CA ALA A 460 -6.06 -9.52 6.03
C ALA A 460 -5.41 -10.18 4.79
N ALA A 461 -4.23 -10.78 4.94
CA ALA A 461 -3.56 -11.50 3.85
C ALA A 461 -4.37 -12.73 3.42
N ILE A 462 -4.87 -13.51 4.39
CA ILE A 462 -5.67 -14.71 4.12
C ILE A 462 -6.99 -14.34 3.44
N ALA A 463 -7.66 -13.28 3.88
CA ALA A 463 -8.90 -12.80 3.28
C ALA A 463 -8.68 -12.31 1.84
N LEU A 464 -7.60 -11.56 1.57
CA LEU A 464 -7.25 -11.18 0.20
C LEU A 464 -7.00 -12.43 -0.66
N ALA A 465 -6.24 -13.41 -0.15
CA ALA A 465 -5.95 -14.64 -0.89
C ALA A 465 -7.22 -15.44 -1.22
N GLY A 466 -8.23 -15.40 -0.35
CA GLY A 466 -9.52 -16.05 -0.52
C GLY A 466 -10.56 -15.27 -1.33
N SER A 467 -10.25 -14.05 -1.80
CA SER A 467 -11.23 -13.15 -2.44
C SER A 467 -11.35 -13.30 -3.97
N LEU A 468 -10.60 -14.24 -4.55
CA LEU A 468 -10.66 -14.57 -5.97
C LEU A 468 -12.03 -15.17 -6.35
N THR A 469 -12.55 -14.74 -7.49
CA THR A 469 -13.73 -15.33 -8.13
C THR A 469 -13.37 -16.58 -8.92
N GLU A 470 -14.37 -17.38 -9.30
CA GLU A 470 -14.16 -18.55 -10.16
C GLU A 470 -13.47 -18.20 -11.49
N ASP A 471 -13.84 -17.08 -12.11
CA ASP A 471 -13.21 -16.58 -13.34
C ASP A 471 -11.72 -16.26 -13.14
N GLU A 472 -11.38 -15.55 -12.05
CA GLU A 472 -9.99 -15.20 -11.72
C GLU A 472 -9.17 -16.44 -11.33
N LEU A 473 -9.77 -17.41 -10.63
CA LEU A 473 -9.15 -18.70 -10.33
C LEU A 473 -8.87 -19.50 -11.61
N SER A 474 -9.83 -19.54 -12.54
CA SER A 474 -9.65 -20.21 -13.84
C SER A 474 -8.58 -19.56 -14.72
N SER A 475 -8.31 -18.28 -14.48
CA SER A 475 -7.25 -17.50 -15.13
C SER A 475 -5.91 -17.60 -14.39
N ASP A 476 -5.79 -18.46 -13.36
CA ASP A 476 -4.60 -18.62 -12.51
C ASP A 476 -4.12 -17.33 -11.84
N LEU A 477 -5.02 -16.37 -11.55
CA LEU A 477 -4.62 -15.14 -10.89
C LEU A 477 -4.26 -15.39 -9.42
N VAL A 478 -3.20 -14.73 -8.96
CA VAL A 478 -2.78 -14.79 -7.55
C VAL A 478 -3.37 -13.67 -6.70
N TYR A 479 -3.92 -12.64 -7.34
CA TYR A 479 -4.67 -11.54 -6.74
C TYR A 479 -5.99 -11.32 -7.49
N PRO A 480 -7.06 -10.87 -6.83
CA PRO A 480 -8.29 -10.47 -7.52
C PRO A 480 -8.06 -9.24 -8.39
N ARG A 481 -8.97 -8.95 -9.34
CA ARG A 481 -8.90 -7.75 -10.18
C ARG A 481 -9.23 -6.49 -9.37
N LEU A 482 -8.41 -5.45 -9.54
CA LEU A 482 -8.50 -4.19 -8.77
C LEU A 482 -9.84 -3.46 -8.92
N THR A 483 -10.59 -3.70 -10.00
CA THR A 483 -11.94 -3.12 -10.18
C THR A 483 -12.91 -3.51 -9.08
N ARG A 484 -12.64 -4.60 -8.33
CA ARG A 484 -13.44 -5.09 -7.20
C ARG A 484 -12.94 -4.59 -5.83
N ILE A 485 -12.06 -3.59 -5.79
CA ILE A 485 -11.35 -3.18 -4.57
C ILE A 485 -12.25 -2.91 -3.36
N ARG A 486 -13.47 -2.40 -3.57
CA ARG A 486 -14.44 -2.16 -2.50
C ARG A 486 -14.99 -3.43 -1.88
N ASP A 487 -15.33 -4.42 -2.70
CA ASP A 487 -15.78 -5.72 -2.21
C ASP A 487 -14.65 -6.44 -1.49
N ILE A 488 -13.45 -6.41 -2.05
CA ILE A 488 -12.24 -6.99 -1.45
C ILE A 488 -11.95 -6.35 -0.09
N SER A 489 -11.98 -5.00 -0.02
CA SER A 489 -11.75 -4.27 1.23
C SER A 489 -12.80 -4.59 2.29
N ALA A 490 -14.06 -4.83 1.90
CA ALA A 490 -15.12 -5.23 2.83
C ALA A 490 -14.90 -6.66 3.38
N GLN A 491 -14.45 -7.59 2.53
CA GLN A 491 -14.09 -8.96 2.96
C GLN A 491 -12.90 -8.94 3.94
N ILE A 492 -11.85 -8.17 3.62
CA ILE A 492 -10.69 -8.00 4.49
C ILE A 492 -11.11 -7.35 5.81
N ALA A 493 -11.89 -6.28 5.79
CA ALA A 493 -12.38 -5.62 7.00
C ALA A 493 -13.19 -6.58 7.89
N THR A 494 -14.00 -7.47 7.28
CA THR A 494 -14.75 -8.51 8.01
C THR A 494 -13.81 -9.48 8.73
N ALA A 495 -12.79 -9.99 8.03
CA ALA A 495 -11.78 -10.87 8.62
C ALA A 495 -10.97 -10.17 9.73
N VAL A 496 -10.60 -8.90 9.53
CA VAL A 496 -9.90 -8.08 10.51
C VAL A 496 -10.76 -7.85 11.77
N ILE A 497 -12.07 -7.63 11.62
CA ILE A 497 -13.00 -7.54 12.76
C ILE A 497 -13.05 -8.86 13.54
N ARG A 498 -13.07 -10.00 12.86
CA ARG A 498 -13.04 -11.33 13.51
C ARG A 498 -11.74 -11.59 14.24
N ALA A 499 -10.61 -11.22 13.65
CA ALA A 499 -9.31 -11.30 14.29
C ALA A 499 -9.27 -10.43 15.56
N ALA A 500 -9.77 -9.20 15.48
CA ALA A 500 -9.85 -8.30 16.63
C ALA A 500 -10.71 -8.88 17.78
N GLN A 501 -11.82 -9.56 17.45
CA GLN A 501 -12.67 -10.25 18.43
C GLN A 501 -11.96 -11.45 19.06
N LYS A 502 -11.31 -12.29 18.24
CA LYS A 502 -10.54 -13.45 18.70
C LYS A 502 -9.41 -13.04 19.64
N ASP A 503 -8.73 -11.95 19.32
CA ASP A 503 -7.63 -11.41 20.11
C ASP A 503 -8.12 -10.56 21.32
N ASN A 504 -9.44 -10.41 21.48
CA ASN A 504 -10.08 -9.61 22.53
C ASN A 504 -9.65 -8.14 22.55
N VAL A 505 -9.30 -7.58 21.38
CA VAL A 505 -8.92 -6.17 21.21
C VAL A 505 -10.05 -5.30 20.66
N ASP A 506 -11.19 -5.89 20.30
CA ASP A 506 -12.40 -5.17 19.87
C ASP A 506 -13.10 -4.44 21.03
N GLU A 507 -13.61 -3.23 20.76
CA GLU A 507 -14.46 -2.49 21.71
C GLU A 507 -15.90 -2.31 21.20
N ASN A 508 -16.18 -2.75 19.96
CA ASN A 508 -17.52 -2.71 19.39
C ASN A 508 -18.24 -4.05 19.52
N GLY A 509 -19.01 -4.21 20.60
CA GLY A 509 -19.76 -5.43 20.88
C GLY A 509 -20.87 -5.76 19.88
N LEU A 510 -21.26 -4.84 18.97
CA LEU A 510 -22.34 -5.04 18.00
C LEU A 510 -22.11 -6.25 17.08
N PHE A 511 -20.87 -6.59 16.79
CA PHE A 511 -20.54 -7.58 15.76
C PHE A 511 -20.35 -9.01 16.29
N ARG A 512 -20.33 -9.20 17.61
CA ARG A 512 -19.95 -10.48 18.24
C ARG A 512 -20.93 -11.61 17.94
N ASN A 513 -22.21 -11.26 17.72
CA ASN A 513 -23.28 -12.21 17.46
C ASN A 513 -23.79 -12.20 16.01
N LEU A 514 -23.18 -11.40 15.13
CA LEU A 514 -23.51 -11.41 13.71
C LEU A 514 -22.87 -12.63 13.03
N SER A 515 -23.56 -13.24 12.07
CA SER A 515 -22.91 -14.15 11.12
C SER A 515 -21.92 -13.39 10.24
N ASP A 516 -21.02 -14.10 9.56
CA ASP A 516 -20.04 -13.48 8.67
C ASP A 516 -20.71 -12.77 7.49
N ASP A 517 -21.77 -13.33 6.92
CA ASP A 517 -22.55 -12.69 5.86
C ASP A 517 -23.21 -11.40 6.35
N ALA A 518 -23.83 -11.41 7.54
CA ALA A 518 -24.48 -10.23 8.10
C ALA A 518 -23.45 -9.14 8.45
N LEU A 519 -22.27 -9.54 8.92
CA LEU A 519 -21.16 -8.61 9.18
C LEU A 519 -20.64 -8.01 7.87
N LEU A 520 -20.44 -8.81 6.83
CA LEU A 520 -19.99 -8.35 5.52
C LEU A 520 -20.97 -7.33 4.91
N GLU A 521 -22.27 -7.63 4.93
CA GLU A 521 -23.30 -6.70 4.45
C GLU A 521 -23.34 -5.41 5.27
N TYR A 522 -23.14 -5.49 6.59
CA TYR A 522 -22.99 -4.30 7.42
C TYR A 522 -21.77 -3.47 7.02
N VAL A 523 -20.62 -4.10 6.79
CA VAL A 523 -19.38 -3.41 6.36
C VAL A 523 -19.60 -2.72 5.02
N LYS A 524 -20.17 -3.41 4.03
CA LYS A 524 -20.53 -2.83 2.73
C LYS A 524 -21.46 -1.62 2.86
N ALA A 525 -22.50 -1.74 3.69
CA ALA A 525 -23.44 -0.64 3.95
C ALA A 525 -22.79 0.58 4.64
N LYS A 526 -21.60 0.43 5.24
CA LYS A 526 -20.82 1.53 5.81
C LYS A 526 -19.85 2.18 4.83
N GLN A 527 -19.64 1.61 3.65
CA GLN A 527 -18.79 2.21 2.63
C GLN A 527 -19.44 3.49 2.10
N TRP A 528 -18.79 4.62 2.34
CA TRP A 528 -19.23 5.93 1.89
C TRP A 528 -19.31 6.01 0.36
N GLN A 529 -20.35 6.69 -0.11
CA GLN A 529 -20.57 6.99 -1.52
C GLN A 529 -20.61 8.52 -1.70
N PRO A 530 -20.02 9.05 -2.78
CA PRO A 530 -20.25 10.43 -3.16
C PRO A 530 -21.74 10.65 -3.40
N THR A 531 -22.30 11.69 -2.79
CA THR A 531 -23.70 12.02 -3.02
C THR A 531 -23.82 12.67 -4.40
N SER A 532 -24.67 12.11 -5.26
CA SER A 532 -25.00 12.67 -6.59
C SER A 532 -25.71 14.03 -6.55
N THR A 533 -25.89 14.59 -5.35
CA THR A 533 -26.42 15.92 -5.12
C THR A 533 -25.37 16.97 -5.47
N HIS A 534 -25.18 17.22 -6.75
CA HIS A 534 -24.96 18.60 -7.19
C HIS A 534 -26.25 19.41 -7.02
N SER A 535 -26.80 19.44 -5.82
CA SER A 535 -27.51 20.61 -5.32
C SER A 535 -26.40 21.52 -4.81
N ILE A 536 -25.72 22.20 -5.73
CA ILE A 536 -24.68 23.20 -5.40
C ILE A 536 -25.22 24.08 -4.26
N PRO A 537 -24.67 23.99 -3.03
CA PRO A 537 -25.00 24.93 -1.99
C PRO A 537 -24.48 26.30 -2.43
N ARG A 538 -25.34 27.32 -2.36
CA ARG A 538 -25.01 28.70 -2.75
C ARG A 538 -23.75 29.19 -2.02
N LEU A 539 -22.75 29.57 -2.80
CA LEU A 539 -21.76 30.59 -2.43
C LEU A 539 -21.96 31.79 -3.35
#